data_AF-A0A420UBL4-F1
#
_entry.id   AF-A0A420UBL4-F1
#
_cell.length_a   1.000
_cell.length_b   1.000
_cell.length_c   1.000
_cell.angle_alpha   90.00
_cell.angle_beta   90.00
_cell.angle_gamma   90.00
#
_symmetry.space_group_name_H-M   'P 1'
#
loop_
_entity.id
_entity.type
_entity.pdbx_description
1 polymer ?
#
loop_
_entity_poly.entity_id
_entity_poly.type
_entity_poly.pdbx_seq_one_letter_code
_entity_poly.pdbx_strand_id
1 'polypeptide(L)'
;MEANICRQVLREHGIHDVEVEIKESRITQCCSNDQDQTECELSTAKLSPDIPILQEEGYRRDSIQLSEFLGTKIASSRNPTREGTKGLYLRIRNTETVVTLTCRHVILGPEEENIDVCHDAHNSRDIIQPGNKTYQDTTYFLRNQIYQTQSAINLGESSIPVPERRIEYLRGSKARKETSLQRLELFESMESRTLGHVLLSPKFGLSCSSPARFRGWVLMELDQKKHQTLVKKLENKVPTELAAVLTHPQFMSERHSE
;
A
#
# COMPACT_ATOMS: atom_id res chain seq x y z
N MET A 1 14.00 -25.64 -4.13
CA MET A 1 15.17 -26.13 -4.90
C MET A 1 15.96 -25.00 -5.58
N GLU A 2 15.58 -23.73 -5.42
CA GLU A 2 16.05 -22.63 -6.28
C GLU A 2 17.09 -21.67 -5.66
N ALA A 3 17.27 -21.60 -4.33
CA ALA A 3 18.31 -20.72 -3.74
C ALA A 3 19.73 -21.10 -4.17
N ASN A 4 19.99 -22.40 -4.37
CA ASN A 4 21.30 -22.84 -4.83
C ASN A 4 21.59 -22.34 -6.24
N ILE A 5 20.57 -22.21 -7.10
CA ILE A 5 20.71 -21.66 -8.46
C ILE A 5 20.97 -20.15 -8.38
N CYS A 6 20.19 -19.39 -7.61
CA CYS A 6 20.43 -17.95 -7.42
C CYS A 6 21.82 -17.67 -6.85
N ARG A 7 22.24 -18.46 -5.84
CA ARG A 7 23.58 -18.37 -5.27
C ARG A 7 24.67 -18.68 -6.30
N GLN A 8 24.43 -19.64 -7.19
CA GLN A 8 25.38 -20.02 -8.22
C GLN A 8 25.52 -18.94 -9.31
N VAL A 9 24.41 -18.37 -9.78
CA VAL A 9 24.41 -17.24 -10.72
C VAL A 9 25.18 -16.04 -10.15
N LEU A 10 24.96 -15.69 -8.88
CA LEU A 10 25.69 -14.58 -8.24
C LEU A 10 27.20 -14.86 -8.16
N ARG A 11 27.58 -16.11 -7.88
CA ARG A 11 28.99 -16.53 -7.84
C ARG A 11 29.64 -16.51 -9.23
N GLU A 12 28.93 -16.90 -10.27
CA GLU A 12 29.41 -16.82 -11.66
C GLU A 12 29.71 -15.38 -12.09
N HIS A 13 29.05 -14.39 -11.47
CA HIS A 13 29.28 -12.97 -11.69
C HIS A 13 30.27 -12.34 -10.68
N GLY A 14 31.03 -13.17 -9.95
CA GLY A 14 32.06 -12.71 -9.00
C GLY A 14 31.53 -12.19 -7.67
N ILE A 15 30.25 -12.41 -7.37
CA ILE A 15 29.59 -11.94 -6.14
C ILE A 15 29.51 -13.12 -5.16
N HIS A 16 30.52 -13.22 -4.29
CA HIS A 16 30.67 -14.38 -3.40
C HIS A 16 30.12 -14.19 -1.99
N ASP A 17 29.87 -12.95 -1.58
CA ASP A 17 29.53 -12.56 -0.20
C ASP A 17 28.02 -12.31 0.00
N VAL A 18 27.19 -13.23 -0.52
CA VAL A 18 25.72 -13.14 -0.38
C VAL A 18 25.18 -14.46 0.16
N GLU A 19 24.58 -14.39 1.35
CA GLU A 19 23.72 -15.46 1.87
C GLU A 19 22.33 -15.35 1.22
N VAL A 20 21.89 -16.44 0.59
CA VAL A 20 20.57 -16.52 -0.04
C VAL A 20 19.66 -17.34 0.87
N GLU A 21 18.68 -16.70 1.49
CA GLU A 21 17.61 -17.36 2.26
C GLU A 21 16.35 -17.46 1.39
N ILE A 22 15.77 -18.66 1.25
CA ILE A 22 14.47 -18.83 0.60
C ILE A 22 13.39 -18.60 1.65
N LYS A 23 12.55 -17.60 1.43
CA LYS A 23 11.25 -17.52 2.11
C LYS A 23 10.19 -18.08 1.18
N GLU A 24 9.73 -19.29 1.46
CA GLU A 24 8.65 -19.94 0.72
C GLU A 24 7.32 -19.34 1.21
N SER A 25 6.55 -18.72 0.32
CA SER A 25 5.19 -18.25 0.59
C SER A 25 4.20 -19.08 -0.21
N ARG A 26 3.18 -19.61 0.47
CA ARG A 26 2.08 -20.31 -0.19
C ARG A 26 0.95 -19.33 -0.43
N ILE A 27 0.61 -19.11 -1.69
CA ILE A 27 -0.55 -18.31 -2.10
C ILE A 27 -1.74 -19.27 -2.18
N THR A 28 -2.73 -19.08 -1.30
CA THR A 28 -4.02 -19.77 -1.39
C THR A 28 -5.09 -18.76 -1.76
N GLN A 29 -5.82 -19.04 -2.84
CA GLN A 29 -6.99 -18.27 -3.23
C GLN A 29 -8.12 -18.58 -2.25
N CYS A 30 -8.44 -17.62 -1.37
CA CYS A 30 -9.58 -17.74 -0.48
C CYS A 30 -10.80 -17.10 -1.17
N CYS A 31 -11.79 -17.92 -1.51
CA CYS A 31 -13.15 -17.43 -1.73
C CYS A 31 -13.81 -17.32 -0.35
N SER A 32 -13.84 -16.12 0.24
CA SER A 32 -14.67 -15.88 1.43
C SER A 32 -16.09 -15.53 0.99
N ASN A 33 -17.06 -16.31 1.48
CA ASN A 33 -18.44 -15.87 1.60
C ASN A 33 -18.55 -15.17 2.95
N ASP A 34 -18.74 -13.86 2.95
CA ASP A 34 -18.93 -13.10 4.17
C ASP A 34 -20.39 -13.20 4.65
N GLN A 35 -20.58 -13.77 5.84
CA GLN A 35 -21.73 -13.45 6.68
C GLN A 35 -21.25 -13.05 8.07
N ASP A 36 -21.76 -11.89 8.48
CA ASP A 36 -21.86 -11.30 9.82
C ASP A 36 -20.57 -10.98 10.59
N GLN A 37 -20.34 -9.69 10.86
CA GLN A 37 -20.92 -9.03 12.04
C GLN A 37 -20.79 -7.50 11.96
N THR A 38 -21.93 -6.85 12.14
CA THR A 38 -22.12 -5.41 12.29
C THR A 38 -21.90 -5.01 13.74
N GLU A 39 -20.91 -4.16 14.01
CA GLU A 39 -21.00 -3.15 15.08
C GLU A 39 -20.54 -1.81 14.51
N CYS A 40 -21.51 -0.92 14.35
CA CYS A 40 -21.35 0.43 13.84
C CYS A 40 -20.75 1.31 14.96
N GLU A 41 -19.42 1.31 15.08
CA GLU A 41 -18.71 2.39 15.75
C GLU A 41 -18.54 3.57 14.78
N LEU A 42 -18.91 4.77 15.23
CA LEU A 42 -18.81 6.05 14.52
C LEU A 42 -17.56 6.17 13.62
N SER A 43 -17.80 6.36 12.32
CA SER A 43 -17.08 7.24 11.37
C SER A 43 -15.56 7.41 11.51
N THR A 44 -14.81 6.36 11.87
CA THR A 44 -13.35 6.41 11.85
C THR A 44 -12.84 5.71 10.60
N ALA A 45 -11.95 6.36 9.88
CA ALA A 45 -11.34 5.81 8.67
C ALA A 45 -10.55 4.55 9.04
N LYS A 46 -11.03 3.39 8.57
CA LYS A 46 -10.41 2.07 8.81
C LYS A 46 -9.99 1.44 7.48
N LEU A 47 -8.80 0.84 7.47
CA LEU A 47 -8.33 0.03 6.35
C LEU A 47 -9.19 -1.22 6.22
N SER A 48 -9.50 -1.60 4.98
CA SER A 48 -10.38 -2.73 4.68
C SER A 48 -9.61 -3.99 4.25
N PRO A 49 -10.08 -5.18 4.63
CA PRO A 49 -9.52 -6.46 4.18
C PRO A 49 -9.95 -6.82 2.75
N ASP A 50 -10.82 -6.04 2.12
CA ASP A 50 -11.42 -6.39 0.85
C ASP A 50 -10.52 -5.97 -0.32
N ILE A 51 -10.19 -6.95 -1.18
CA ILE A 51 -9.69 -6.64 -2.52
C ILE A 51 -10.92 -6.23 -3.33
N PRO A 52 -10.94 -5.04 -3.95
CA PRO A 52 -11.96 -4.75 -4.92
C PRO A 52 -12.00 -5.83 -6.00
N ILE A 53 -13.17 -6.45 -6.17
CA ILE A 53 -13.31 -7.58 -7.08
C ILE A 53 -13.00 -7.12 -8.52
N LEU A 54 -12.20 -7.97 -9.17
CA LEU A 54 -11.52 -7.91 -10.47
C LEU A 54 -12.30 -7.42 -11.71
N GLN A 55 -13.59 -7.11 -11.64
CA GLN A 55 -14.38 -6.88 -12.86
C GLN A 55 -14.12 -5.53 -13.55
N GLU A 56 -13.31 -4.63 -12.99
CA GLU A 56 -13.06 -3.31 -13.59
C GLU A 56 -11.60 -2.89 -13.51
N GLU A 57 -10.94 -3.00 -14.66
CA GLU A 57 -9.52 -2.73 -14.88
C GLU A 57 -9.07 -1.32 -14.44
N GLY A 58 -9.99 -0.36 -14.30
CA GLY A 58 -9.69 0.99 -13.81
C GLY A 58 -9.80 1.19 -12.29
N TYR A 59 -10.41 0.27 -11.54
CA TYR A 59 -10.72 0.44 -10.10
C TYR A 59 -9.52 0.08 -9.19
N ARG A 60 -8.51 -0.58 -9.76
CA ARG A 60 -7.59 -1.45 -9.01
C ARG A 60 -6.48 -0.72 -8.27
N ARG A 61 -6.17 0.53 -8.64
CA ARG A 61 -5.08 1.32 -8.00
C ARG A 61 -5.55 2.25 -6.90
N ASP A 62 -6.77 2.76 -6.99
CA ASP A 62 -7.20 3.90 -6.18
C ASP A 62 -7.62 3.48 -4.77
N SER A 63 -8.37 2.39 -4.67
CA SER A 63 -8.89 1.87 -3.41
C SER A 63 -7.92 0.94 -2.69
N ILE A 64 -6.94 0.36 -3.40
CA ILE A 64 -5.97 -0.57 -2.82
C ILE A 64 -5.11 0.10 -1.73
N GLN A 65 -4.91 1.40 -1.83
CA GLN A 65 -4.15 2.18 -0.84
C GLN A 65 -4.89 2.31 0.49
N LEU A 66 -6.21 2.07 0.50
CA LEU A 66 -7.06 2.04 1.68
C LEU A 66 -7.27 0.61 2.23
N SER A 67 -6.41 -0.33 1.84
CA SER A 67 -6.50 -1.72 2.25
C SER A 67 -5.48 -2.12 3.32
N GLU A 68 -5.76 -3.25 3.97
CA GLU A 68 -4.85 -3.88 4.93
C GLU A 68 -3.71 -4.67 4.26
N PHE A 69 -3.62 -4.66 2.93
CA PHE A 69 -2.63 -5.48 2.23
C PHE A 69 -1.21 -4.93 2.29
N LEU A 70 -0.25 -5.83 2.10
CA LEU A 70 1.13 -5.46 1.88
C LEU A 70 1.29 -4.80 0.50
N GLY A 71 2.38 -4.03 0.34
CA GLY A 71 2.65 -3.30 -0.89
C GLY A 71 1.92 -1.96 -1.02
N THR A 72 1.04 -1.62 -0.08
CA THR A 72 0.39 -0.30 -0.02
C THR A 72 1.38 0.79 0.39
N LYS A 73 1.13 2.00 -0.07
CA LYS A 73 1.98 3.17 0.09
C LYS A 73 1.86 3.73 1.50
N ILE A 74 3.00 3.92 2.15
CA ILE A 74 3.10 4.49 3.48
C ILE A 74 4.14 5.61 3.49
N ALA A 75 3.99 6.54 4.42
CA ALA A 75 4.96 7.60 4.67
C ALA A 75 5.04 7.93 6.16
N SER A 76 6.11 8.62 6.55
CA SER A 76 6.15 9.28 7.87
C SER A 76 5.24 10.51 7.85
N SER A 77 4.52 10.78 8.94
CA SER A 77 3.78 12.04 9.12
C SER A 77 4.67 13.29 9.04
N ARG A 78 5.95 13.17 9.40
CA ARG A 78 6.95 14.26 9.32
C ARG A 78 7.42 14.54 7.90
N ASN A 79 7.36 13.54 7.02
CA ASN A 79 7.77 13.62 5.63
C ASN A 79 6.73 12.92 4.75
N PRO A 80 5.50 13.45 4.68
CA PRO A 80 4.34 12.71 4.20
C PRO A 80 4.36 12.45 2.68
N THR A 81 5.26 13.10 1.94
CA THR A 81 5.44 12.94 0.49
C THR A 81 6.54 11.94 0.13
N ARG A 82 7.40 11.55 1.08
CA ARG A 82 8.42 10.50 0.88
C ARG A 82 7.79 9.15 1.19
N GLU A 83 7.43 8.46 0.13
CA GLU A 83 6.65 7.23 0.23
C GLU A 83 7.49 5.98 -0.04
N GLY A 84 7.11 4.92 0.65
CA GLY A 84 7.56 3.56 0.40
C GLY A 84 6.40 2.62 0.56
N THR A 85 6.67 1.33 0.77
CA THR A 85 5.61 0.33 0.88
C THR A 85 5.64 -0.38 2.21
N LYS A 86 4.46 -0.80 2.66
CA LYS A 86 4.30 -1.75 3.75
C LYS A 86 4.86 -3.11 3.32
N GLY A 87 5.87 -3.60 4.04
CA GLY A 87 6.64 -4.78 3.64
C GLY A 87 6.07 -6.09 4.13
N LEU A 88 6.06 -6.32 5.45
CA LEU A 88 5.65 -7.57 6.08
C LEU A 88 5.03 -7.31 7.44
N TYR A 89 3.98 -8.05 7.78
CA TYR A 89 3.50 -8.19 9.16
C TYR A 89 4.32 -9.24 9.91
N LEU A 90 4.77 -8.86 11.11
CA LEU A 90 5.52 -9.68 12.05
C LEU A 90 4.84 -9.63 13.42
N ARG A 91 4.96 -10.71 14.19
CA ARG A 91 4.47 -10.76 15.57
C ARG A 91 5.65 -10.78 16.52
N ILE A 92 5.59 -9.96 17.57
CA ILE A 92 6.59 -10.01 18.62
C ILE A 92 6.33 -11.25 19.47
N ARG A 93 7.38 -12.03 19.74
CA ARG A 93 7.27 -13.28 20.50
C ARG A 93 6.76 -12.98 21.90
N ASN A 94 5.81 -13.79 22.37
CA ASN A 94 5.20 -13.70 23.70
C ASN A 94 4.42 -12.40 23.95
N THR A 95 4.00 -11.69 22.90
CA THR A 95 3.08 -10.55 23.02
C THR A 95 1.95 -10.67 21.99
N GLU A 96 0.91 -9.85 22.15
CA GLU A 96 -0.12 -9.69 21.12
C GLU A 96 0.25 -8.62 20.07
N THR A 97 1.42 -8.00 20.21
CA THR A 97 1.87 -6.90 19.36
C THR A 97 2.21 -7.39 17.97
N VAL A 98 1.53 -6.81 16.98
CA VAL A 98 1.87 -6.97 15.57
C VAL A 98 2.52 -5.70 15.08
N VAL A 99 3.66 -5.89 14.43
CA VAL A 99 4.40 -4.81 13.79
C VAL A 99 4.42 -5.04 12.29
N THR A 100 4.58 -3.96 11.54
CA THR A 100 4.91 -4.03 10.14
C THR A 100 6.35 -3.57 9.90
N LEU A 101 7.02 -4.24 8.97
CA LEU A 101 8.37 -3.93 8.51
C LEU A 101 8.30 -3.01 7.29
N THR A 102 9.18 -2.02 7.23
CA THR A 102 9.49 -1.27 6.00
C THR A 102 10.96 -0.83 5.97
N CYS A 103 11.38 -0.18 4.89
CA CYS A 103 12.73 0.35 4.77
C CYS A 103 12.90 1.61 5.63
N ARG A 104 14.07 1.75 6.27
CA ARG A 104 14.39 2.89 7.14
C ARG A 104 14.24 4.23 6.43
N HIS A 105 14.74 4.32 5.20
CA HIS A 105 14.74 5.56 4.41
C HIS A 105 13.33 6.08 4.09
N VAL A 106 12.29 5.24 4.19
CA VAL A 106 10.92 5.66 3.96
C VAL A 106 10.47 6.54 5.12
N ILE A 107 10.72 6.07 6.35
CA ILE A 107 10.25 6.70 7.58
C ILE A 107 11.23 7.75 8.09
N LEU A 108 12.50 7.35 8.23
CA LEU A 108 13.59 8.20 8.72
C LEU A 108 14.38 8.73 7.52
N GLY A 109 14.31 10.03 7.32
CA GLY A 109 14.91 10.70 6.16
C GLY A 109 16.42 10.88 6.26
N PRO A 110 17.05 11.37 5.18
CA PRO A 110 18.45 11.77 5.22
C PRO A 110 18.70 12.91 6.24
N GLU A 111 17.68 13.73 6.50
CA GLU A 111 17.73 14.82 7.49
C GLU A 111 17.65 14.34 8.95
N GLU A 112 17.23 13.09 9.21
CA GLU A 112 17.17 12.55 10.57
C GLU A 112 18.53 11.99 10.99
N GLU A 113 18.91 12.22 12.25
CA GLU A 113 20.15 11.68 12.79
C GLU A 113 20.23 10.15 12.67
N ASN A 114 21.44 9.65 12.41
CA ASN A 114 21.69 8.22 12.28
C ASN A 114 21.86 7.54 13.65
N ILE A 115 20.80 7.56 14.44
CA ILE A 115 20.74 6.93 15.77
C ILE A 115 19.76 5.75 15.77
N ASP A 116 19.89 4.91 16.81
CA ASP A 116 18.86 3.94 17.16
C ASP A 116 17.62 4.72 17.62
N VAL A 117 16.46 4.38 17.04
CA VAL A 117 15.17 4.97 17.36
C VAL A 117 14.32 3.90 18.01
N CYS A 118 13.83 4.19 19.21
CA CYS A 118 12.82 3.39 19.90
C CYS A 118 11.56 4.24 20.10
N HIS A 119 10.42 3.60 20.33
CA HIS A 119 9.20 4.30 20.69
C HIS A 119 9.41 5.17 21.93
N ASP A 120 8.97 6.42 21.83
CA ASP A 120 8.93 7.41 22.89
C ASP A 120 7.55 8.06 22.86
N ALA A 121 6.82 7.97 23.97
CA ALA A 121 5.47 8.52 24.10
C ALA A 121 5.41 10.03 23.88
N HIS A 122 6.52 10.74 24.11
CA HIS A 122 6.61 12.19 23.92
C HIS A 122 7.10 12.59 22.52
N ASN A 123 7.59 11.64 21.73
CA ASN A 123 8.20 11.90 20.43
C ASN A 123 7.83 10.81 19.41
N SER A 124 6.54 10.45 19.37
CA SER A 124 6.02 9.45 18.44
C SER A 124 6.35 9.84 16.99
N ARG A 125 6.77 8.85 16.22
CA ARG A 125 6.99 8.97 14.78
C ARG A 125 5.87 8.24 14.07
N ASP A 126 4.80 8.98 13.82
CA ASP A 126 3.58 8.43 13.24
C ASP A 126 3.76 8.08 11.76
N ILE A 127 3.02 7.06 11.34
CA ILE A 127 3.05 6.50 9.99
C ILE A 127 1.65 6.63 9.39
N ILE A 128 1.59 7.19 8.19
CA ILE A 128 0.34 7.43 7.48
C ILE A 128 0.20 6.50 6.27
N GLN A 129 -1.04 6.08 5.99
CA GLN A 129 -1.41 5.33 4.79
C GLN A 129 -2.74 5.86 4.23
N PRO A 130 -2.79 6.27 2.95
CA PRO A 130 -1.64 6.54 2.08
C PRO A 130 -0.81 7.75 2.56
N GLY A 131 0.41 7.88 2.03
CA GLY A 131 1.15 9.14 2.10
C GLY A 131 0.42 10.26 1.34
N ASN A 132 0.84 11.51 1.55
CA ASN A 132 0.21 12.69 0.93
C ASN A 132 0.31 12.66 -0.59
N LYS A 133 1.42 12.18 -1.15
CA LYS A 133 1.60 12.15 -2.60
C LYS A 133 0.59 11.18 -3.23
N THR A 134 0.55 9.94 -2.75
CA THR A 134 -0.41 8.94 -3.21
C THR A 134 -1.85 9.40 -2.98
N TYR A 135 -2.16 10.00 -1.84
CA TYR A 135 -3.50 10.53 -1.56
C TYR A 135 -3.94 11.58 -2.59
N GLN A 136 -3.08 12.57 -2.85
CA GLN A 136 -3.35 13.67 -3.78
C GLN A 136 -3.44 13.17 -5.22
N ASP A 137 -2.50 12.34 -5.66
CA ASP A 137 -2.46 11.77 -7.01
C ASP A 137 -3.73 10.95 -7.28
N THR A 138 -4.14 10.11 -6.32
CA THR A 138 -5.35 9.27 -6.43
C THR A 138 -6.62 10.12 -6.47
N THR A 139 -6.73 11.11 -5.57
CA THR A 139 -7.88 12.02 -5.51
C THR A 139 -8.01 12.84 -6.80
N TYR A 140 -6.89 13.37 -7.31
CA TYR A 140 -6.86 14.10 -8.57
C TYR A 140 -7.25 13.22 -9.75
N PHE A 141 -6.70 12.01 -9.83
CA PHE A 141 -7.02 11.04 -10.87
C PHE A 141 -8.53 10.73 -10.91
N LEU A 142 -9.13 10.40 -9.76
CA LEU A 142 -10.55 10.09 -9.66
C LEU A 142 -11.42 11.29 -10.08
N ARG A 143 -11.13 12.50 -9.58
CA ARG A 143 -11.88 13.71 -9.94
C ARG A 143 -11.83 13.97 -11.45
N ASN A 144 -10.65 13.85 -12.06
CA ASN A 144 -10.47 14.02 -13.49
C ASN A 144 -11.24 12.95 -14.29
N GLN A 145 -11.18 11.67 -13.87
CA GLN A 145 -11.90 10.59 -14.51
C GLN A 145 -13.43 10.75 -14.41
N ILE A 146 -13.94 11.21 -13.26
CA ILE A 146 -15.37 11.52 -13.07
C ILE A 146 -15.79 12.64 -14.03
N TYR A 147 -15.00 13.71 -14.11
CA TYR A 147 -15.26 14.82 -15.03
C TYR A 147 -15.28 14.38 -16.49
N GLN A 148 -14.26 13.66 -16.96
CA GLN A 148 -14.17 13.15 -18.32
C GLN A 148 -15.34 12.20 -18.67
N THR A 149 -15.70 11.31 -17.73
CA THR A 149 -16.82 10.39 -17.91
C THR A 149 -18.14 11.16 -18.03
N GLN A 150 -18.35 12.20 -17.22
CA GLN A 150 -19.53 13.05 -17.31
C GLN A 150 -19.61 13.81 -18.65
N SER A 151 -18.49 14.37 -19.13
CA SER A 151 -18.46 15.03 -20.44
C SER A 151 -18.78 14.06 -21.58
N ALA A 152 -18.31 12.81 -21.51
CA ALA A 152 -18.64 11.78 -22.49
C ALA A 152 -20.13 11.38 -22.46
N ILE A 153 -20.74 11.31 -21.28
CA ILE A 153 -22.19 11.09 -21.13
C ILE A 153 -22.96 12.24 -21.79
N ASN A 154 -22.64 13.49 -21.46
CA ASN A 154 -23.32 14.68 -22.00
C ASN A 154 -23.21 14.74 -23.54
N LEU A 155 -22.06 14.38 -24.11
CA LEU A 155 -21.87 14.34 -25.56
C LEU A 155 -22.69 13.22 -26.21
N GLY A 156 -22.72 12.04 -25.59
CA GLY A 156 -23.50 10.89 -26.07
C GLY A 156 -25.00 11.13 -26.04
N GLU A 157 -25.49 11.90 -25.08
CA GLU A 157 -26.90 12.28 -24.96
C GLU A 157 -27.31 13.41 -25.94
N SER A 158 -26.36 14.26 -26.36
CA SER A 158 -26.66 15.46 -27.17
C SER A 158 -26.46 15.29 -28.67
N SER A 159 -25.60 14.38 -29.14
CA SER A 159 -25.01 14.55 -30.49
C SER A 159 -25.09 13.35 -31.45
N ILE A 160 -25.33 12.10 -31.01
CA ILE A 160 -25.28 10.89 -31.88
C ILE A 160 -26.16 9.79 -31.26
N PRO A 161 -26.76 8.84 -32.02
CA PRO A 161 -27.27 7.60 -31.44
C PRO A 161 -26.11 6.74 -30.92
N VAL A 162 -25.60 7.09 -29.74
CA VAL A 162 -24.72 6.23 -28.96
C VAL A 162 -25.61 5.11 -28.41
N PRO A 163 -25.22 3.82 -28.54
CA PRO A 163 -25.99 2.73 -27.97
C PRO A 163 -26.26 2.99 -26.48
N GLU A 164 -27.51 2.86 -26.04
CA GLU A 164 -27.92 3.11 -24.65
C GLU A 164 -27.04 2.32 -23.65
N ARG A 165 -26.69 1.08 -24.01
CA ARG A 165 -25.75 0.24 -23.26
C ARG A 165 -24.40 0.91 -22.97
N ARG A 166 -23.89 1.75 -23.87
CA ARG A 166 -22.62 2.47 -23.68
C ARG A 166 -22.81 3.64 -22.71
N ILE A 167 -23.92 4.36 -22.77
CA ILE A 167 -24.23 5.43 -21.81
C ILE A 167 -24.42 4.85 -20.41
N GLU A 168 -25.16 3.74 -20.30
CA GLU A 168 -25.36 3.02 -19.04
C GLU A 168 -24.02 2.54 -18.45
N TYR A 169 -23.14 1.97 -19.28
CA TYR A 169 -21.79 1.60 -18.85
C TYR A 169 -21.01 2.80 -18.28
N LEU A 170 -21.04 3.96 -18.97
CA LEU A 170 -20.37 5.17 -18.51
C LEU A 170 -20.95 5.66 -17.17
N ARG A 171 -22.28 5.64 -17.00
CA ARG A 171 -22.94 6.01 -15.74
C ARG A 171 -22.51 5.08 -14.59
N GLY A 172 -22.50 3.77 -14.83
CA GLY A 172 -21.99 2.81 -13.85
C GLY A 172 -20.53 3.07 -13.49
N SER A 173 -19.69 3.33 -14.50
CA SER A 173 -18.27 3.64 -14.28
C SER A 173 -18.06 4.94 -13.50
N LYS A 174 -18.87 5.97 -13.75
CA LYS A 174 -18.85 7.22 -12.99
C LYS A 174 -19.23 7.00 -11.53
N ALA A 175 -20.36 6.33 -11.29
CA ALA A 175 -20.86 6.08 -9.93
C ALA A 175 -19.83 5.35 -9.06
N ARG A 176 -19.12 4.35 -9.61
CA ARG A 176 -18.07 3.62 -8.88
C ARG A 176 -16.86 4.47 -8.54
N LYS A 177 -16.47 5.40 -9.43
CA LYS A 177 -15.40 6.37 -9.14
C LYS A 177 -15.83 7.37 -8.08
N GLU A 178 -17.07 7.83 -8.12
CA GLU A 178 -17.65 8.70 -7.07
C GLU A 178 -17.67 7.99 -5.71
N THR A 179 -18.08 6.72 -5.64
CA THR A 179 -17.99 5.91 -4.41
C THR A 179 -16.55 5.76 -3.92
N SER A 180 -15.59 5.56 -4.83
CA SER A 180 -14.17 5.47 -4.47
C SER A 180 -13.64 6.78 -3.89
N LEU A 181 -14.05 7.91 -4.49
CA LEU A 181 -13.68 9.23 -4.01
C LEU A 181 -14.26 9.51 -2.61
N GLN A 182 -15.54 9.18 -2.39
CA GLN A 182 -16.18 9.29 -1.07
C GLN A 182 -15.45 8.46 0.00
N ARG A 183 -14.98 7.26 -0.35
CA ARG A 183 -14.16 6.44 0.56
C ARG A 183 -12.82 7.11 0.90
N LEU A 184 -12.19 7.77 -0.06
CA LEU A 184 -10.94 8.52 0.16
C LEU A 184 -11.15 9.79 0.99
N GLU A 185 -12.30 10.43 0.91
CA GLU A 185 -12.60 11.64 1.70
C GLU A 185 -12.56 11.37 3.22
N LEU A 186 -12.90 10.16 3.65
CA LEU A 186 -12.73 9.73 5.06
C LEU A 186 -11.25 9.79 5.52
N PHE A 187 -10.32 9.69 4.57
CA PHE A 187 -8.87 9.70 4.79
C PHE A 187 -8.24 11.07 4.46
N GLU A 188 -9.00 12.15 4.39
CA GLU A 188 -8.47 13.48 4.02
C GLU A 188 -7.40 13.99 5.01
N SER A 189 -7.71 13.95 6.31
CA SER A 189 -6.78 14.41 7.34
C SER A 189 -5.59 13.44 7.49
N MET A 190 -4.45 13.96 7.95
CA MET A 190 -3.31 13.09 8.27
C MET A 190 -3.62 12.19 9.47
N GLU A 191 -4.35 12.70 10.46
CA GLU A 191 -4.75 11.94 11.65
C GLU A 191 -5.64 10.74 11.30
N SER A 192 -6.56 10.88 10.36
CA SER A 192 -7.40 9.75 9.92
C SER A 192 -6.55 8.68 9.22
N ARG A 193 -5.49 9.09 8.50
CA ARG A 193 -4.52 8.20 7.83
C ARG A 193 -3.43 7.62 8.71
N THR A 194 -3.20 8.15 9.92
CA THR A 194 -2.24 7.58 10.86
C THR A 194 -2.66 6.17 11.22
N LEU A 195 -1.86 5.16 10.87
CA LEU A 195 -2.16 3.74 11.09
C LEU A 195 -1.37 3.13 12.25
N GLY A 196 -0.42 3.87 12.80
CA GLY A 196 0.55 3.37 13.77
C GLY A 196 1.75 4.30 13.91
N HIS A 197 2.79 3.81 14.59
CA HIS A 197 3.99 4.58 14.90
C HIS A 197 5.25 3.71 14.87
N VAL A 198 6.43 4.33 14.76
CA VAL A 198 7.71 3.62 14.87
C VAL A 198 7.86 3.02 16.26
N LEU A 199 8.03 1.69 16.30
CA LEU A 199 8.40 0.97 17.51
C LEU A 199 9.91 0.91 17.67
N LEU A 200 10.62 0.55 16.59
CA LEU A 200 12.06 0.34 16.60
C LEU A 200 12.65 0.57 15.21
N SER A 201 13.77 1.29 15.15
CA SER A 201 14.65 1.32 14.00
C SER A 201 16.09 1.39 14.50
N PRO A 202 16.95 0.44 14.15
CA PRO A 202 18.37 0.59 14.44
C PRO A 202 18.97 1.77 13.68
N LYS A 203 20.15 2.21 14.14
CA LYS A 203 21.04 3.05 13.34
C LYS A 203 21.36 2.34 12.03
N PHE A 204 21.30 3.10 10.96
CA PHE A 204 21.66 2.67 9.62
C PHE A 204 23.13 2.24 9.58
N GLY A 205 23.39 1.09 8.97
CA GLY A 205 24.72 0.53 8.83
C GLY A 205 24.70 -1.00 8.79
N LEU A 206 25.86 -1.60 9.03
CA LEU A 206 26.01 -3.04 9.18
C LEU A 206 25.94 -3.44 10.66
N SER A 207 25.39 -4.61 10.95
CA SER A 207 25.48 -5.20 12.29
C SER A 207 26.90 -5.66 12.59
N CYS A 208 27.23 -5.71 13.89
CA CYS A 208 28.47 -6.31 14.37
C CYS A 208 28.43 -7.85 14.40
N SER A 209 27.41 -8.48 13.78
CA SER A 209 27.32 -9.95 13.70
C SER A 209 28.17 -10.48 12.55
N SER A 210 28.47 -11.79 12.58
CA SER A 210 29.05 -12.50 11.44
C SER A 210 28.04 -13.54 10.93
N PRO A 211 27.56 -13.43 9.67
CA PRO A 211 27.83 -12.33 8.74
C PRO A 211 27.17 -11.02 9.18
N ALA A 212 27.75 -9.92 8.72
CA ALA A 212 27.22 -8.59 8.96
C ALA A 212 25.94 -8.39 8.15
N ARG A 213 24.86 -7.99 8.83
CA ARG A 213 23.54 -7.80 8.24
C ARG A 213 23.23 -6.31 8.17
N PHE A 214 22.64 -5.90 7.05
CA PHE A 214 22.26 -4.52 6.84
C PHE A 214 21.08 -4.11 7.74
N ARG A 215 21.22 -2.96 8.40
CA ARG A 215 20.26 -2.38 9.36
C ARG A 215 19.46 -1.24 8.73
N GLY A 216 18.97 -1.46 7.51
CA GLY A 216 18.20 -0.49 6.73
C GLY A 216 16.69 -0.59 6.89
N TRP A 217 16.19 -1.01 8.04
CA TRP A 217 14.78 -1.34 8.27
C TRP A 217 14.19 -0.62 9.48
N VAL A 218 12.85 -0.50 9.51
CA VAL A 218 12.05 0.05 10.61
C VAL A 218 10.91 -0.93 10.91
N LEU A 219 10.65 -1.14 12.21
CA LEU A 219 9.46 -1.81 12.73
C LEU A 219 8.47 -0.76 13.24
N MET A 220 7.22 -0.90 12.83
CA MET A 220 6.15 0.03 13.17
C MET A 220 5.02 -0.75 13.84
N GLU A 221 4.61 -0.34 15.03
CA GLU A 221 3.45 -0.92 15.71
C GLU A 221 2.16 -0.39 15.09
N LEU A 222 1.18 -1.28 14.89
CA LEU A 222 -0.08 -0.98 14.22
C LEU A 222 -1.18 -0.63 15.25
N ASP A 223 -1.97 0.39 14.94
CA ASP A 223 -3.15 0.74 15.73
C ASP A 223 -4.36 -0.11 15.29
N GLN A 224 -4.92 -0.88 16.22
CA GLN A 224 -6.12 -1.68 15.99
C GLN A 224 -7.31 -0.85 15.53
N LYS A 225 -7.45 0.40 15.99
CA LYS A 225 -8.58 1.27 15.63
C LYS A 225 -8.57 1.66 14.15
N LYS A 226 -7.48 1.42 13.45
CA LYS A 226 -7.26 1.79 12.04
C LYS A 226 -7.42 0.62 11.07
N HIS A 227 -7.77 -0.55 11.58
CA HIS A 227 -7.92 -1.80 10.83
C HIS A 227 -9.31 -2.37 11.10
N GLN A 228 -10.00 -2.83 10.06
CA GLN A 228 -11.26 -3.56 10.20
C GLN A 228 -11.01 -4.98 10.70
N THR A 229 -9.94 -5.61 10.21
CA THR A 229 -9.48 -6.91 10.73
C THR A 229 -8.79 -6.69 12.08
N LEU A 230 -8.98 -7.63 13.00
CA LEU A 230 -8.15 -7.67 14.20
C LEU A 230 -6.67 -7.77 13.79
N VAL A 231 -5.84 -6.84 14.24
CA VAL A 231 -4.42 -6.71 13.90
C VAL A 231 -3.68 -8.04 14.14
N LYS A 232 -4.02 -8.77 15.20
CA LYS A 232 -3.48 -10.12 15.48
C LYS A 232 -3.80 -11.18 14.42
N LYS A 233 -4.90 -11.02 13.69
CA LYS A 233 -5.35 -11.88 12.58
C LYS A 233 -4.88 -11.40 11.21
N LEU A 234 -4.13 -10.29 11.12
CA LEU A 234 -3.56 -9.86 9.84
C LEU A 234 -2.62 -10.93 9.28
N GLU A 235 -2.72 -11.11 7.97
CA GLU A 235 -1.94 -12.06 7.20
C GLU A 235 -1.08 -11.31 6.18
N ASN A 236 0.06 -11.89 5.82
CA ASN A 236 0.95 -11.36 4.79
C ASN A 236 0.35 -11.57 3.39
N LYS A 237 -0.72 -10.82 3.08
CA LYS A 237 -1.42 -10.84 1.79
C LYS A 237 -0.91 -9.71 0.91
N VAL A 238 -0.52 -10.07 -0.32
CA VAL A 238 -0.24 -9.12 -1.39
C VAL A 238 -1.35 -9.30 -2.43
N PRO A 239 -1.93 -8.23 -2.98
CA PRO A 239 -2.92 -8.35 -4.04
C PRO A 239 -2.22 -8.96 -5.27
N THR A 240 -2.74 -10.08 -5.78
CA THR A 240 -2.16 -10.90 -6.86
C THR A 240 -1.76 -10.08 -8.10
N GLU A 241 -2.36 -8.92 -8.25
CA GLU A 241 -2.29 -8.09 -9.43
C GLU A 241 -1.55 -6.75 -9.20
N LEU A 242 -1.10 -6.46 -7.97
CA LEU A 242 -0.09 -5.42 -7.72
C LEU A 242 1.24 -5.82 -8.41
N ALA A 243 1.50 -7.12 -8.52
CA ALA A 243 2.62 -7.70 -9.28
C ALA A 243 2.52 -7.42 -10.79
N ALA A 244 1.32 -7.43 -11.38
CA ALA A 244 1.10 -7.12 -12.80
C ALA A 244 1.23 -5.61 -13.09
N VAL A 245 0.86 -4.76 -12.13
CA VAL A 245 0.96 -3.30 -12.26
C VAL A 245 2.39 -2.78 -12.12
N LEU A 246 3.23 -3.46 -11.34
CA LEU A 246 4.66 -3.12 -11.19
C LEU A 246 5.52 -3.58 -12.40
N THR A 247 5.02 -4.49 -13.24
CA THR A 247 5.75 -5.01 -14.42
C THR A 247 5.50 -4.20 -15.69
N HIS A 248 4.52 -3.29 -15.71
CA HIS A 248 4.24 -2.41 -16.85
C HIS A 248 4.15 -0.94 -16.40
N PRO A 249 5.26 -0.18 -16.41
CA PRO A 249 5.18 1.27 -16.30
C PRO A 249 4.55 1.80 -17.60
N GLN A 250 3.22 1.92 -17.67
CA GLN A 250 2.51 2.58 -18.78
C GLN A 250 2.68 4.11 -18.77
N PHE A 251 3.87 4.58 -18.42
CA PHE A 251 4.29 5.97 -18.58
C PHE A 251 5.69 6.00 -19.19
N MET A 252 5.78 5.57 -20.44
CA MET A 252 6.64 6.26 -21.40
C MET A 252 5.71 6.73 -22.50
N SER A 253 5.47 8.04 -22.53
CA SER A 253 4.83 8.70 -23.66
C SER A 253 5.61 8.33 -24.92
N GLU A 254 4.95 7.69 -25.88
CA GLU A 254 5.39 7.77 -27.26
C GLU A 254 5.30 9.25 -27.64
N ARG A 255 6.46 9.93 -27.57
CA ARG A 255 6.65 11.17 -28.31
C ARG A 255 6.61 10.75 -29.78
N HIS A 256 5.47 10.99 -30.42
CA HIS A 256 5.41 11.07 -31.86
C HIS A 256 6.48 12.05 -32.31
N SER A 257 7.43 11.52 -33.07
CA SER A 257 8.41 12.29 -33.81
C SER A 257 7.73 12.67 -35.12
N GLU A 258 7.39 13.95 -35.27
CA GLU A 258 7.42 14.63 -36.56
C GLU A 258 8.66 15.52 -36.58
#